data_AF-D0MWW2-F1
#
_entry.id   AF-D0MWW2-F1
#
_cell.length_a   1.000
_cell.length_b   1.000
_cell.length_c   1.000
_cell.angle_alpha   90.00
_cell.angle_beta   90.00
_cell.angle_gamma   90.00
#
_symmetry.space_group_name_H-M   'P 1'
#
loop_
_entity.id
_entity.type
_entity.pdbx_description
1 polymer ?
#
loop_
_entity_poly.entity_id
_entity_poly.type
_entity_poly.pdbx_seq_one_letter_code
_entity_poly.pdbx_strand_id
1 'polypeptide(L)'
;MVLVAENLPRPTALTPPPFESSPKMRVLCLHGFRTNKQVMMDQTRGIRAALGGSAEFVMLNGTYEARGTSDPMIESAYRASAPFYEWFENQLADGSPLLYNDAESSAKARLQSGADQGEEHAWSLSYKGIEHSMARIDEELRRHGPFDVVIGFSQGAALLTILTMWYLRHGNVRWWKLVICVGGVDVSGVNVKSLFLDKSGNRVLVPLPSIHLIGKTDPLYQESHRLALSWADKAEPNGFKKQIYVHDGGHKFPSASRNREFYAELGSVIKQHCNKGAETTASRL
;
A
#
# COMPACT_ATOMS: atom_id res chain seq x y z
N MET A 1 2.61 23.05 19.58
CA MET A 1 2.60 21.95 18.60
C MET A 1 2.90 22.55 17.25
N VAL A 2 4.10 22.35 16.71
CA VAL A 2 4.48 22.89 15.39
C VAL A 2 3.58 22.20 14.37
N LEU A 3 2.64 22.95 13.79
CA LEU A 3 1.93 22.52 12.60
C LEU A 3 3.01 22.40 11.51
N VAL A 4 3.41 21.18 11.17
CA VAL A 4 4.17 20.97 9.95
C VAL A 4 3.24 21.43 8.83
N ALA A 5 3.58 22.55 8.18
CA ALA A 5 2.80 23.09 7.09
C ALA A 5 2.70 22.02 5.99
N GLU A 6 1.49 21.55 5.72
CA GLU A 6 1.23 20.53 4.72
C GLU A 6 1.27 21.16 3.33
N ASN A 7 2.43 21.08 2.69
CA ASN A 7 2.60 21.45 1.29
C ASN A 7 2.60 20.18 0.43
N LEU A 8 1.49 19.42 0.48
CA LEU A 8 1.32 18.30 -0.44
C LEU A 8 1.03 18.84 -1.86
N PRO A 9 1.63 18.26 -2.91
CA PRO A 9 1.32 18.64 -4.28
C PRO A 9 -0.15 18.34 -4.60
N ARG A 10 -0.71 19.02 -5.59
CA ARG A 10 -2.00 18.65 -6.17
C ARG A 10 -1.82 17.56 -7.22
N PRO A 11 -2.71 16.55 -7.30
CA PRO A 11 -2.63 15.54 -8.35
C PRO A 11 -2.92 16.17 -9.71
N THR A 12 -2.23 15.68 -10.74
CA THR A 12 -2.50 16.05 -12.15
C THR A 12 -3.35 15.00 -12.85
N ALA A 13 -3.33 13.75 -12.39
CA ALA A 13 -4.11 12.65 -12.93
C ALA A 13 -5.55 12.67 -12.37
N LEU A 14 -6.34 13.70 -12.71
CA LEU A 14 -7.69 13.89 -12.14
C LEU A 14 -8.82 13.23 -12.94
N THR A 15 -8.54 12.79 -14.16
CA THR A 15 -9.52 12.20 -15.07
C THR A 15 -9.08 10.79 -15.48
N PRO A 16 -9.22 9.80 -14.59
CA PRO A 16 -8.97 8.42 -14.97
C PRO A 16 -9.89 8.04 -16.14
N PRO A 17 -9.37 7.36 -17.17
CA PRO A 17 -10.25 6.77 -18.16
C PRO A 17 -11.16 5.73 -17.46
N PRO A 18 -12.31 5.39 -18.05
CA PRO A 18 -13.15 4.32 -17.53
C PRO A 18 -12.33 3.04 -17.34
N PHE A 19 -12.69 2.22 -16.34
CA PHE A 19 -12.13 0.88 -16.25
C PHE A 19 -12.64 0.06 -17.43
N GLU A 20 -11.88 0.04 -18.52
CA GLU A 20 -12.24 -0.69 -19.74
C GLU A 20 -12.46 -2.17 -19.45
N SER A 21 -13.30 -2.82 -20.25
CA SER A 21 -13.39 -4.28 -20.31
C SER A 21 -12.17 -4.86 -21.03
N SER A 22 -10.97 -4.56 -20.52
CA SER A 22 -9.75 -5.25 -20.92
C SER A 22 -9.92 -6.76 -20.66
N PRO A 23 -9.46 -7.64 -21.56
CA PRO A 23 -9.51 -9.08 -21.33
C PRO A 23 -8.68 -9.52 -20.12
N LYS A 24 -7.79 -8.65 -19.62
CA LYS A 24 -6.95 -8.90 -18.45
C LYS A 24 -7.04 -7.75 -17.45
N MET A 25 -7.17 -8.12 -16.18
CA MET A 25 -7.06 -7.18 -15.07
C MET A 25 -5.66 -6.57 -15.02
N ARG A 26 -5.57 -5.27 -14.73
CA ARG A 26 -4.29 -4.56 -14.59
C ARG A 26 -3.97 -4.38 -13.11
N VAL A 27 -2.77 -4.83 -12.72
CA VAL A 27 -2.35 -4.88 -11.31
C VAL A 27 -1.09 -4.05 -11.10
N LEU A 28 -1.18 -2.91 -10.41
CA LEU A 28 0.00 -2.13 -10.01
C LEU A 28 0.56 -2.67 -8.69
N CYS A 29 1.89 -2.77 -8.58
CA CYS A 29 2.56 -3.31 -7.42
C CYS A 29 3.65 -2.37 -6.89
N LEU A 30 3.55 -1.98 -5.61
CA LEU A 30 4.54 -1.17 -4.91
C LEU A 30 5.25 -2.00 -3.84
N HIS A 31 6.58 -2.10 -3.96
CA HIS A 31 7.44 -2.88 -3.06
C HIS A 31 7.58 -2.24 -1.66
N GLY A 32 8.17 -2.98 -0.72
CA GLY A 32 8.42 -2.50 0.65
C GLY A 32 9.70 -1.68 0.80
N PHE A 33 9.97 -1.21 2.01
CA PHE A 33 11.17 -0.45 2.35
C PHE A 33 12.45 -1.17 1.92
N ARG A 34 13.36 -0.46 1.22
CA ARG A 34 14.65 -0.97 0.74
C ARG A 34 14.56 -2.32 0.02
N THR A 35 13.64 -2.40 -0.93
CA THR A 35 13.54 -3.53 -1.86
C THR A 35 13.41 -2.97 -3.27
N ASN A 36 12.97 -3.76 -4.25
CA ASN A 36 12.76 -3.27 -5.61
C ASN A 36 11.69 -4.09 -6.34
N LYS A 37 11.45 -3.72 -7.60
CA LYS A 37 10.48 -4.38 -8.48
C LYS A 37 10.74 -5.88 -8.68
N GLN A 38 12.01 -6.32 -8.63
CA GLN A 38 12.34 -7.74 -8.76
C GLN A 38 11.95 -8.52 -7.50
N VAL A 39 12.24 -7.97 -6.31
CA VAL A 39 11.76 -8.55 -5.04
C VAL A 39 10.23 -8.63 -5.03
N MET A 40 9.54 -7.56 -5.45
CA MET A 40 8.08 -7.54 -5.53
C MET A 40 7.52 -8.56 -6.55
N MET A 41 8.21 -8.74 -7.68
CA MET A 41 7.86 -9.75 -8.69
C MET A 41 7.86 -11.16 -8.11
N ASP A 42 8.82 -11.44 -7.25
CA ASP A 42 8.98 -12.72 -6.57
C ASP A 42 8.01 -12.89 -5.41
N GLN A 43 7.80 -11.84 -4.61
CA GLN A 43 6.88 -11.83 -3.47
C GLN A 43 5.42 -12.02 -3.92
N THR A 44 5.04 -11.46 -5.06
CA THR A 44 3.68 -11.58 -5.62
C THR A 44 3.40 -12.90 -6.33
N ARG A 45 4.35 -13.86 -6.36
CA ARG A 45 4.22 -15.13 -7.11
C ARG A 45 2.92 -15.89 -6.86
N GLY A 46 2.43 -15.92 -5.62
CA GLY A 46 1.19 -16.63 -5.27
C GLY A 46 -0.05 -15.97 -5.88
N ILE A 47 -0.14 -14.64 -5.80
CA ILE A 47 -1.23 -13.87 -6.40
C ILE A 47 -1.17 -13.96 -7.92
N ARG A 48 0.03 -13.82 -8.50
CA ARG A 48 0.26 -13.96 -9.95
C ARG A 48 -0.17 -15.34 -10.45
N ALA A 49 0.18 -16.41 -9.74
CA ALA A 49 -0.25 -17.77 -10.10
C ALA A 49 -1.78 -17.95 -10.03
N ALA A 50 -2.44 -17.39 -9.00
CA ALA A 50 -3.88 -17.47 -8.84
C ALA A 50 -4.67 -16.69 -9.91
N LEU A 51 -4.15 -15.53 -10.32
CA LEU A 51 -4.74 -14.76 -11.41
C LEU A 51 -4.39 -15.34 -12.79
N GLY A 52 -3.23 -15.96 -12.93
CA GLY A 52 -2.81 -16.62 -14.16
C GLY A 52 -2.83 -15.65 -15.35
N GLY A 53 -3.29 -16.14 -16.52
CA GLY A 53 -3.37 -15.34 -17.74
C GLY A 53 -4.42 -14.22 -17.72
N SER A 54 -5.25 -14.11 -16.67
CA SER A 54 -6.31 -13.10 -16.59
C SER A 54 -5.84 -11.76 -16.00
N ALA A 55 -4.54 -11.61 -15.71
CA ALA A 55 -4.01 -10.37 -15.15
C ALA A 55 -2.60 -10.05 -15.68
N GLU A 56 -2.33 -8.75 -15.79
CA GLU A 56 -1.01 -8.20 -16.12
C GLU A 56 -0.53 -7.34 -14.96
N PHE A 57 0.75 -7.50 -14.59
CA PHE A 57 1.32 -6.86 -13.42
C PHE A 57 2.33 -5.80 -13.83
N VAL A 58 2.18 -4.60 -13.28
CA VAL A 58 3.11 -3.48 -13.42
C VAL A 58 3.85 -3.33 -12.09
N MET A 59 5.15 -3.58 -12.12
CA MET A 59 6.02 -3.47 -10.93
C MET A 59 6.85 -2.19 -11.04
N LEU A 60 6.77 -1.32 -10.04
CA LEU A 60 7.54 -0.06 -10.01
C LEU A 60 8.66 -0.12 -8.97
N ASN A 61 9.77 0.55 -9.28
CA ASN A 61 10.80 0.88 -8.29
C ASN A 61 10.45 2.18 -7.57
N GLY A 62 10.81 2.26 -6.29
CA GLY A 62 10.72 3.47 -5.47
C GLY A 62 11.44 4.67 -6.06
N THR A 63 11.08 5.86 -5.58
CA THR A 63 11.60 7.15 -6.07
C THR A 63 13.06 7.38 -5.70
N TYR A 64 13.47 6.86 -4.55
CA TYR A 64 14.81 7.07 -4.03
C TYR A 64 15.56 5.76 -4.04
N GLU A 65 16.77 5.77 -4.57
CA GLU A 65 17.72 4.69 -4.29
C GLU A 65 17.99 4.64 -2.78
N ALA A 66 17.99 3.42 -2.24
CA ALA A 66 18.20 3.17 -0.82
C ALA A 66 19.58 3.67 -0.38
N ARG A 67 19.63 4.50 0.66
CA ARG A 67 20.91 5.05 1.17
C ARG A 67 21.58 4.18 2.22
N GLY A 68 20.85 3.20 2.74
CA GLY A 68 21.36 2.24 3.71
C GLY A 68 21.04 0.82 3.29
N THR A 69 21.50 -0.14 4.09
CA THR A 69 21.30 -1.55 3.83
C THR A 69 19.83 -1.94 3.94
N SER A 70 19.42 -2.90 3.13
CA SER A 70 18.16 -3.62 3.25
C SER A 70 18.24 -4.66 4.36
N ASP A 71 17.14 -5.39 4.57
CA ASP A 71 17.14 -6.61 5.37
C ASP A 71 18.26 -7.57 4.89
N PRO A 72 19.05 -8.19 5.78
CA PRO A 72 20.14 -9.08 5.40
C PRO A 72 19.73 -10.23 4.45
N MET A 73 18.50 -10.73 4.56
CA MET A 73 17.96 -11.74 3.66
C MET A 73 17.75 -11.20 2.24
N ILE A 74 17.33 -9.95 2.12
CA ILE A 74 17.18 -9.26 0.82
C ILE A 74 18.56 -9.00 0.21
N GLU A 75 19.51 -8.47 0.99
CA GLU A 75 20.88 -8.23 0.55
C GLU A 75 21.57 -9.51 0.05
N SER A 76 21.32 -10.64 0.71
CA SER A 76 21.87 -11.93 0.31
C SER A 76 21.19 -12.50 -0.94
N ALA A 77 19.86 -12.60 -0.93
CA ALA A 77 19.11 -13.29 -1.98
C ALA A 77 18.98 -12.48 -3.28
N TYR A 78 19.02 -11.15 -3.20
CA TYR A 78 18.75 -10.25 -4.34
C TYR A 78 19.92 -9.31 -4.66
N ARG A 79 21.15 -9.63 -4.19
CA ARG A 79 22.35 -8.83 -4.48
C ARG A 79 22.50 -8.46 -5.96
N ALA A 80 22.27 -9.43 -6.84
CA ALA A 80 22.39 -9.24 -8.29
C ALA A 80 21.31 -8.34 -8.91
N SER A 81 20.25 -8.04 -8.15
CA SER A 81 19.15 -7.17 -8.56
C SER A 81 19.24 -5.76 -7.98
N ALA A 82 20.30 -5.45 -7.23
CA ALA A 82 20.57 -4.09 -6.75
C ALA A 82 20.68 -3.09 -7.93
N PRO A 83 20.37 -1.80 -7.73
CA PRO A 83 20.09 -1.16 -6.45
C PRO A 83 18.69 -1.46 -5.87
N PHE A 84 18.53 -1.16 -4.58
CA PHE A 84 17.26 -1.18 -3.87
C PHE A 84 16.73 0.25 -3.70
N TYR A 85 15.45 0.38 -3.38
CA TYR A 85 14.75 1.65 -3.39
C TYR A 85 13.83 1.84 -2.18
N GLU A 86 13.50 3.08 -1.91
CA GLU A 86 12.55 3.55 -0.91
C GLU A 86 11.55 4.51 -1.56
N TRP A 87 10.33 4.52 -1.04
CA TRP A 87 9.29 5.47 -1.47
C TRP A 87 9.43 6.81 -0.76
N PHE A 88 9.88 6.80 0.49
CA PHE A 88 10.12 7.99 1.29
C PHE A 88 11.03 7.60 2.46
N GLU A 89 11.75 8.57 2.98
CA GLU A 89 12.55 8.38 4.19
C GLU A 89 11.63 8.54 5.41
N ASN A 90 11.62 7.53 6.28
CA ASN A 90 10.90 7.62 7.55
C ASN A 90 11.74 8.38 8.58
N GLN A 91 11.15 9.40 9.18
CA GLN A 91 11.72 10.20 10.26
C GLN A 91 10.73 10.27 11.41
N LEU A 92 11.20 10.67 12.59
CA LEU A 92 10.30 11.10 13.66
C LEU A 92 9.59 12.40 13.27
N ALA A 93 8.49 12.71 13.95
CA ALA A 93 7.70 13.91 13.72
C ALA A 93 8.52 15.22 13.87
N ASP A 94 9.58 15.20 14.67
CA ASP A 94 10.52 16.33 14.84
C ASP A 94 11.62 16.40 13.76
N GLY A 95 11.60 15.48 12.79
CA GLY A 95 12.58 15.39 11.70
C GLY A 95 13.81 14.54 12.03
N SER A 96 13.93 14.00 13.24
CA SER A 96 15.03 13.12 13.62
C SER A 96 15.02 11.82 12.79
N PRO A 97 16.18 11.34 12.34
CA PRO A 97 16.25 10.13 11.52
C PRO A 97 15.84 8.89 12.33
N LEU A 98 15.09 7.98 11.70
CA LEU A 98 14.87 6.63 12.21
C LEU A 98 15.83 5.66 11.56
N LEU A 99 16.69 5.03 12.36
CA LEU A 99 17.70 4.09 11.87
C LEU A 99 17.22 2.65 12.05
N TYR A 100 16.87 2.02 10.93
CA TYR A 100 16.52 0.60 10.84
C TYR A 100 16.74 0.09 9.41
N ASN A 101 16.77 -1.22 9.26
CA ASN A 101 16.93 -1.90 7.96
C ASN A 101 16.00 -3.10 7.78
N ASP A 102 15.40 -3.61 8.85
CA ASP A 102 14.46 -4.74 8.85
C ASP A 102 13.22 -4.43 9.70
N ALA A 103 12.24 -5.34 9.71
CA ALA A 103 10.98 -5.15 10.44
C ALA A 103 11.18 -5.09 11.97
N GLU A 104 12.13 -5.87 12.51
CA GLU A 104 12.38 -5.95 13.94
C GLU A 104 13.01 -4.65 14.49
N SER A 105 14.07 -4.18 13.83
CA SER A 105 14.69 -2.88 14.13
C SER A 105 13.72 -1.73 13.90
N SER A 106 12.83 -1.83 12.90
CA SER A 106 11.76 -0.84 12.66
C SER A 106 10.75 -0.78 13.81
N ALA A 107 10.30 -1.92 14.32
CA ALA A 107 9.39 -2.01 15.47
C ALA A 107 10.06 -1.46 16.74
N LYS A 108 11.32 -1.84 16.99
CA LYS A 108 12.09 -1.34 18.13
C LYS A 108 12.28 0.17 18.07
N ALA A 109 12.63 0.72 16.91
CA ALA A 109 12.85 2.15 16.75
C ALA A 109 11.57 2.96 17.00
N ARG A 110 10.41 2.48 16.51
CA ARG A 110 9.11 3.10 16.77
C ARG A 110 8.76 3.07 18.26
N LEU A 111 8.89 1.92 18.92
CA LEU A 111 8.63 1.79 20.35
C LEU A 111 9.51 2.75 21.18
N GLN A 112 10.81 2.82 20.89
CA GLN A 112 11.76 3.67 21.61
C GLN A 112 11.51 5.15 21.42
N SER A 113 11.08 5.56 20.23
CA SER A 113 10.76 6.96 19.93
C SER A 113 9.44 7.45 20.55
N GLY A 114 8.69 6.55 21.17
CA GLY A 114 7.34 6.79 21.63
C GLY A 114 6.29 6.91 20.52
N ALA A 115 6.68 6.59 19.28
CA ALA A 115 5.81 6.59 18.11
C ALA A 115 4.64 5.61 18.23
N ASP A 116 4.79 4.59 19.07
CA ASP A 116 3.80 3.55 19.33
C ASP A 116 3.21 3.60 20.77
N GLN A 117 3.36 4.71 21.51
CA GLN A 117 2.75 4.80 22.84
C GLN A 117 1.23 5.00 22.76
N GLY A 118 0.48 4.02 23.29
CA GLY A 118 -0.97 4.07 23.42
C GLY A 118 -1.73 3.21 22.40
N GLU A 119 -3.04 3.16 22.58
CA GLU A 119 -3.95 2.41 21.69
C GLU A 119 -4.39 3.22 20.47
N GLU A 120 -4.24 4.55 20.51
CA GLU A 120 -4.66 5.47 19.45
C GLU A 120 -3.57 5.71 18.39
N HIS A 121 -4.01 6.13 17.21
CA HIS A 121 -3.14 6.45 16.07
C HIS A 121 -2.27 7.68 16.37
N ALA A 122 -1.01 7.45 16.74
CA ALA A 122 -0.06 8.52 16.99
C ALA A 122 0.48 9.09 15.67
N TRP A 123 0.42 10.41 15.52
CA TRP A 123 1.06 11.15 14.43
C TRP A 123 2.52 11.41 14.79
N SER A 124 3.32 10.35 14.74
CA SER A 124 4.65 10.28 15.34
C SER A 124 5.79 10.26 14.33
N LEU A 125 5.49 10.15 13.04
CA LEU A 125 6.47 10.10 11.96
C LEU A 125 6.42 11.33 11.07
N SER A 126 7.42 11.49 10.22
CA SER A 126 7.41 12.37 9.06
C SER A 126 7.97 11.60 7.86
N TYR A 127 7.32 11.70 6.71
CA TYR A 127 7.70 10.98 5.50
C TYR A 127 8.42 11.92 4.54
N LYS A 128 9.72 12.05 4.70
CA LYS A 128 10.52 12.99 3.94
C LYS A 128 10.63 12.53 2.48
N GLY A 129 10.33 13.45 1.56
CA GLY A 129 10.37 13.22 0.12
C GLY A 129 9.13 12.51 -0.45
N ILE A 130 8.08 12.30 0.34
CA ILE A 130 6.88 11.59 -0.11
C ILE A 130 6.17 12.31 -1.26
N GLU A 131 6.22 13.63 -1.30
CA GLU A 131 5.66 14.49 -2.35
C GLU A 131 6.20 14.13 -3.74
N HIS A 132 7.48 13.79 -3.87
CA HIS A 132 8.07 13.38 -5.15
C HIS A 132 7.60 11.99 -5.56
N SER A 133 7.40 11.08 -4.60
CA SER A 133 6.81 9.77 -4.87
C SER A 133 5.35 9.88 -5.30
N MET A 134 4.59 10.78 -4.67
CA MET A 134 3.21 11.06 -5.06
C MET A 134 3.17 11.60 -6.50
N ALA A 135 3.98 12.61 -6.81
CA ALA A 135 4.06 13.18 -8.16
C ALA A 135 4.52 12.16 -9.22
N ARG A 136 5.47 11.29 -8.88
CA ARG A 136 5.92 10.23 -9.79
C ARG A 136 4.83 9.20 -10.05
N ILE A 137 4.15 8.71 -9.01
CA ILE A 137 3.05 7.74 -9.21
C ILE A 137 1.88 8.38 -9.97
N ASP A 138 1.61 9.67 -9.75
CA ASP A 138 0.62 10.44 -10.52
C ASP A 138 0.94 10.47 -12.02
N GLU A 139 2.21 10.63 -12.42
CA GLU A 139 2.64 10.49 -13.81
C GLU A 139 2.48 9.05 -14.33
N GLU A 140 2.86 8.04 -13.55
CA GLU A 140 2.72 6.63 -13.93
C GLU A 140 1.26 6.24 -14.13
N LEU A 141 0.34 6.78 -13.33
CA LEU A 141 -1.11 6.58 -13.48
C LEU A 141 -1.64 7.19 -14.78
N ARG A 142 -1.10 8.33 -15.24
CA ARG A 142 -1.47 8.88 -16.55
C ARG A 142 -1.00 8.01 -17.72
N ARG A 143 0.16 7.36 -17.58
CA ARG A 143 0.74 6.51 -18.64
C ARG A 143 0.18 5.10 -18.67
N HIS A 144 -0.11 4.57 -17.49
CA HIS A 144 -0.38 3.15 -17.30
C HIS A 144 -1.65 2.88 -16.51
N GLY A 145 -2.38 3.89 -16.04
CA GLY A 145 -3.68 3.69 -15.43
C GLY A 145 -4.79 3.41 -16.46
N PRO A 146 -6.00 3.10 -16.00
CA PRO A 146 -6.35 2.80 -14.62
C PRO A 146 -5.98 1.35 -14.27
N PHE A 147 -6.01 1.00 -12.98
CA PHE A 147 -5.65 -0.33 -12.49
C PHE A 147 -6.82 -1.00 -11.80
N ASP A 148 -7.18 -2.22 -12.15
CA ASP A 148 -8.22 -2.95 -11.41
C ASP A 148 -7.82 -3.18 -9.95
N VAL A 149 -6.56 -3.54 -9.75
CA VAL A 149 -6.00 -3.85 -8.43
C VAL A 149 -4.69 -3.10 -8.23
N VAL A 150 -4.48 -2.60 -7.03
CA VAL A 150 -3.16 -2.15 -6.58
C VAL A 150 -2.72 -2.97 -5.37
N ILE A 151 -1.44 -3.35 -5.32
CA ILE A 151 -0.86 -4.17 -4.26
C ILE A 151 0.32 -3.42 -3.66
N GLY A 152 0.30 -3.24 -2.34
CA GLY A 152 1.40 -2.61 -1.61
C GLY A 152 1.94 -3.55 -0.55
N PHE A 153 3.27 -3.65 -0.45
CA PHE A 153 3.92 -4.33 0.65
C PHE A 153 4.53 -3.32 1.62
N SER A 154 4.27 -3.44 2.92
CA SER A 154 4.92 -2.62 3.97
C SER A 154 4.84 -1.12 3.68
N GLN A 155 5.97 -0.44 3.47
CA GLN A 155 6.02 0.98 3.05
C GLN A 155 5.19 1.27 1.78
N GLY A 156 5.14 0.35 0.82
CA GLY A 156 4.30 0.47 -0.37
C GLY A 156 2.80 0.44 -0.07
N ALA A 157 2.37 -0.30 0.96
CA ALA A 157 0.97 -0.31 1.41
C ALA A 157 0.59 1.03 2.06
N ALA A 158 1.47 1.61 2.87
CA ALA A 158 1.30 2.94 3.42
C ALA A 158 1.20 3.99 2.30
N LEU A 159 2.09 3.94 1.30
CA LEU A 159 2.04 4.85 0.15
C LEU A 159 0.71 4.73 -0.63
N LEU A 160 0.23 3.51 -0.92
CA LEU A 160 -1.06 3.32 -1.60
C LEU A 160 -2.24 3.87 -0.79
N THR A 161 -2.18 3.73 0.54
CA THR A 161 -3.20 4.29 1.45
C THR A 161 -3.21 5.82 1.37
N ILE A 162 -2.03 6.45 1.38
CA ILE A 162 -1.85 7.90 1.23
C ILE A 162 -2.34 8.38 -0.14
N LEU A 163 -1.91 7.72 -1.22
CA LEU A 163 -2.35 8.05 -2.58
C LEU A 163 -3.86 7.92 -2.74
N THR A 164 -4.47 6.89 -2.15
CA THR A 164 -5.94 6.70 -2.17
C THR A 164 -6.63 7.91 -1.56
N MET A 165 -6.26 8.30 -0.34
CA MET A 165 -6.87 9.45 0.31
C MET A 165 -6.55 10.77 -0.40
N TRP A 166 -5.35 10.91 -0.95
CA TRP A 166 -4.95 12.08 -1.72
C TRP A 166 -5.84 12.30 -2.95
N TYR A 167 -6.10 11.27 -3.77
CA TYR A 167 -7.03 11.38 -4.89
C TYR A 167 -8.49 11.59 -4.46
N LEU A 168 -8.92 10.94 -3.37
CA LEU A 168 -10.28 11.14 -2.86
C LEU A 168 -10.54 12.58 -2.41
N ARG A 169 -9.56 13.21 -1.75
CA ARG A 169 -9.62 14.62 -1.34
C ARG A 169 -9.64 15.58 -2.53
N HIS A 170 -9.09 15.15 -3.67
CA HIS A 170 -9.01 15.94 -4.89
C HIS A 170 -10.04 15.47 -5.92
N GLY A 171 -11.33 15.63 -5.59
CA GLY A 171 -12.43 15.37 -6.53
C GLY A 171 -12.97 13.93 -6.50
N ASN A 172 -12.77 13.19 -5.41
CA ASN A 172 -13.23 11.81 -5.26
C ASN A 172 -12.71 10.89 -6.39
N VAL A 173 -11.49 11.16 -6.87
CA VAL A 173 -10.88 10.46 -8.01
C VAL A 173 -10.50 9.03 -7.60
N ARG A 174 -10.77 8.06 -8.48
CA ARG A 174 -10.52 6.64 -8.24
C ARG A 174 -9.76 6.02 -9.40
N TRP A 175 -8.48 5.75 -9.18
CA TRP A 175 -7.60 5.09 -10.14
C TRP A 175 -7.60 3.56 -10.04
N TRP A 176 -8.23 3.02 -8.99
CA TRP A 176 -8.32 1.58 -8.77
C TRP A 176 -9.60 1.10 -8.13
N LYS A 177 -9.94 -0.17 -8.40
CA LYS A 177 -11.15 -0.83 -7.86
C LYS A 177 -10.89 -1.52 -6.52
N LEU A 178 -9.67 -2.03 -6.29
CA LEU A 178 -9.31 -2.84 -5.11
C LEU A 178 -7.87 -2.55 -4.67
N VAL A 179 -7.66 -2.44 -3.35
CA VAL A 179 -6.33 -2.31 -2.75
C VAL A 179 -6.00 -3.56 -1.93
N ILE A 180 -4.84 -4.15 -2.17
CA ILE A 180 -4.29 -5.24 -1.35
C ILE A 180 -3.11 -4.70 -0.55
N CYS A 181 -3.23 -4.68 0.76
CA CYS A 181 -2.16 -4.29 1.68
C CYS A 181 -1.54 -5.56 2.28
N VAL A 182 -0.23 -5.74 2.13
CA VAL A 182 0.49 -6.91 2.68
C VAL A 182 1.53 -6.42 3.67
N GLY A 183 1.48 -6.92 4.92
CA GLY A 183 2.36 -6.49 6.00
C GLY A 183 2.44 -4.97 6.11
N GLY A 184 1.33 -4.26 5.85
CA GLY A 184 1.32 -2.81 5.76
C GLY A 184 1.64 -2.17 7.11
N VAL A 185 2.13 -0.93 7.08
CA VAL A 185 2.34 -0.13 8.29
C VAL A 185 1.35 1.02 8.31
N ASP A 186 0.85 1.39 9.49
CA ASP A 186 -0.15 2.45 9.59
C ASP A 186 0.42 3.81 9.15
N VAL A 187 -0.47 4.66 8.65
CA VAL A 187 -0.11 6.01 8.20
C VAL A 187 -0.08 6.95 9.41
N SER A 188 1.12 7.24 9.88
CA SER A 188 1.44 8.04 11.07
C SER A 188 2.28 9.31 10.76
N GLY A 189 2.49 9.62 9.48
CA GLY A 189 3.23 10.79 9.02
C GLY A 189 2.49 12.10 9.26
N VAL A 190 3.07 13.02 10.05
CA VAL A 190 2.51 14.35 10.34
C VAL A 190 2.31 15.19 9.09
N ASN A 191 3.14 14.99 8.06
CA ASN A 191 3.12 15.72 6.80
C ASN A 191 2.07 15.21 5.79
N VAL A 192 1.32 14.15 6.13
CA VAL A 192 0.17 13.65 5.35
C VAL A 192 -1.13 13.60 6.16
N LYS A 193 -1.11 14.17 7.37
CA LYS A 193 -2.14 14.00 8.40
C LYS A 193 -3.53 14.47 7.95
N SER A 194 -3.65 15.62 7.29
CA SER A 194 -4.96 16.17 6.89
C SER A 194 -5.71 15.32 5.88
N LEU A 195 -5.03 14.48 5.11
CA LEU A 195 -5.70 13.53 4.22
C LEU A 195 -6.64 12.62 5.01
N PHE A 196 -6.27 12.32 6.25
CA PHE A 196 -6.94 11.36 7.13
C PHE A 196 -7.78 12.01 8.23
N LEU A 197 -7.92 13.34 8.29
CA LEU A 197 -8.75 14.02 9.29
C LEU A 197 -9.92 14.78 8.67
N ASP A 198 -11.10 14.71 9.30
CA ASP A 198 -12.23 15.59 8.96
C ASP A 198 -12.03 17.02 9.51
N LYS A 199 -12.99 17.90 9.26
CA LYS A 199 -12.94 19.30 9.72
C LYS A 199 -12.97 19.44 11.25
N SER A 200 -13.43 18.41 11.94
CA SER A 200 -13.51 18.34 13.41
C SER A 200 -12.26 17.67 14.00
N GLY A 201 -11.30 17.25 13.16
CA GLY A 201 -10.08 16.58 13.59
C GLY A 201 -10.25 15.07 13.84
N ASN A 202 -11.39 14.48 13.50
CA ASN A 202 -11.60 13.04 13.63
C ASN A 202 -10.97 12.30 12.46
N ARG A 203 -10.47 11.08 12.71
CA ARG A 203 -9.92 10.24 11.65
C ARG A 203 -11.02 9.77 10.71
N VAL A 204 -10.79 9.93 9.41
CA VAL A 204 -11.65 9.38 8.36
C VAL A 204 -11.10 8.04 7.88
N LEU A 205 -11.99 7.07 7.70
CA LEU A 205 -11.63 5.77 7.15
C LEU A 205 -11.47 5.85 5.63
N VAL A 206 -10.56 5.05 5.09
CA VAL A 206 -10.39 4.93 3.63
C VAL A 206 -11.59 4.19 3.04
N PRO A 207 -12.44 4.83 2.21
CA PRO A 207 -13.72 4.28 1.78
C PRO A 207 -13.61 3.47 0.47
N LEU A 208 -12.55 2.67 0.32
CA LEU A 208 -12.33 1.81 -0.85
C LEU A 208 -12.26 0.32 -0.49
N PRO A 209 -12.61 -0.58 -1.44
CA PRO A 209 -12.46 -2.01 -1.25
C PRO A 209 -11.01 -2.37 -0.91
N SER A 210 -10.81 -3.14 0.16
CA SER A 210 -9.47 -3.56 0.58
C SER A 210 -9.39 -4.99 1.10
N ILE A 211 -8.23 -5.60 0.86
CA ILE A 211 -7.80 -6.89 1.41
C ILE A 211 -6.48 -6.68 2.14
N HIS A 212 -6.39 -7.13 3.38
CA HIS A 212 -5.20 -6.98 4.22
C HIS A 212 -4.62 -8.36 4.54
N LEU A 213 -3.36 -8.59 4.19
CA LEU A 213 -2.63 -9.83 4.48
C LEU A 213 -1.61 -9.53 5.58
N ILE A 214 -1.75 -10.20 6.73
CA ILE A 214 -1.01 -9.89 7.96
C ILE A 214 -0.27 -11.13 8.45
N GLY A 215 1.03 -11.00 8.74
CA GLY A 215 1.83 -12.09 9.30
C GLY A 215 1.69 -12.16 10.82
N LYS A 216 1.22 -13.27 11.37
CA LYS A 216 1.04 -13.50 12.82
C LYS A 216 2.33 -13.31 13.64
N THR A 217 3.48 -13.59 13.03
CA THR A 217 4.80 -13.46 13.67
C THR A 217 5.56 -12.22 13.20
N ASP A 218 4.87 -11.29 12.54
CA ASP A 218 5.44 -10.03 12.08
C ASP A 218 5.76 -9.13 13.28
N PRO A 219 7.01 -8.63 13.45
CA PRO A 219 7.31 -7.62 14.46
C PRO A 219 6.43 -6.36 14.37
N LEU A 220 5.89 -6.07 13.18
CA LEU A 220 5.00 -4.96 12.88
C LEU A 220 3.52 -5.39 12.83
N TYR A 221 3.15 -6.52 13.42
CA TYR A 221 1.77 -7.05 13.42
C TYR A 221 0.72 -6.00 13.85
N GLN A 222 0.99 -5.26 14.92
CA GLN A 222 0.06 -4.23 15.41
C GLN A 222 -0.10 -3.09 14.42
N GLU A 223 0.96 -2.71 13.71
CA GLU A 223 0.90 -1.68 12.66
C GLU A 223 0.07 -2.15 11.46
N SER A 224 0.21 -3.41 11.06
CA SER A 224 -0.63 -4.00 10.02
C SER A 224 -2.11 -4.04 10.40
N HIS A 225 -2.41 -4.32 11.67
CA HIS A 225 -3.77 -4.26 12.19
C HIS A 225 -4.31 -2.83 12.23
N ARG A 226 -3.55 -1.85 12.72
CA ARG A 226 -3.90 -0.43 12.72
C ARG A 226 -4.16 0.08 11.30
N LEU A 227 -3.30 -0.29 10.35
CA LEU A 227 -3.55 0.03 8.95
C LEU A 227 -4.87 -0.57 8.49
N ALA A 228 -5.16 -1.85 8.74
CA ALA A 228 -6.44 -2.47 8.35
C ALA A 228 -7.67 -1.79 9.00
N LEU A 229 -7.54 -1.31 10.25
CA LEU A 229 -8.58 -0.54 10.95
C LEU A 229 -8.78 0.87 10.38
N SER A 230 -7.77 1.43 9.69
CA SER A 230 -7.89 2.71 8.98
C SER A 230 -8.76 2.65 7.70
N TRP A 231 -9.14 1.44 7.24
CA TRP A 231 -9.99 1.23 6.06
C TRP A 231 -11.43 0.91 6.47
N ALA A 232 -12.41 1.39 5.71
CA ALA A 232 -13.83 1.13 5.99
C ALA A 232 -14.17 -0.37 5.88
N ASP A 233 -15.06 -0.87 6.74
CA ASP A 233 -15.49 -2.27 6.72
C ASP A 233 -16.34 -2.63 5.49
N LYS A 234 -17.06 -1.64 4.96
CA LYS A 234 -17.83 -1.74 3.71
C LYS A 234 -17.49 -0.55 2.83
N ALA A 235 -17.12 -0.82 1.59
CA ALA A 235 -16.74 0.21 0.64
C ALA A 235 -17.84 0.47 -0.40
N GLU A 236 -18.13 1.74 -0.63
CA GLU A 236 -19.08 2.21 -1.66
C GLU A 236 -18.44 2.22 -3.06
N PRO A 237 -19.23 2.02 -4.15
CA PRO A 237 -20.69 1.83 -4.16
C PRO A 237 -21.14 0.37 -4.10
N ASN A 238 -20.21 -0.59 -4.11
CA ASN A 238 -20.54 -2.00 -4.35
C ASN A 238 -20.66 -2.83 -3.05
N GLY A 239 -20.53 -2.19 -1.88
CA GLY A 239 -20.63 -2.83 -0.58
C GLY A 239 -19.56 -3.90 -0.31
N PHE A 240 -18.41 -3.83 -0.99
CA PHE A 240 -17.33 -4.82 -0.78
C PHE A 240 -16.92 -4.81 0.69
N LYS A 241 -17.00 -5.99 1.34
CA LYS A 241 -16.60 -6.15 2.73
C LYS A 241 -15.09 -6.29 2.80
N LYS A 242 -14.43 -5.40 3.55
CA LYS A 242 -13.00 -5.48 3.85
C LYS A 242 -12.65 -6.89 4.34
N GLN A 243 -11.58 -7.45 3.78
CA GLN A 243 -11.08 -8.76 4.18
C GLN A 243 -9.74 -8.60 4.91
N ILE A 244 -9.58 -9.33 6.01
CA ILE A 244 -8.32 -9.41 6.75
C ILE A 244 -7.97 -10.89 6.84
N TYR A 245 -6.80 -11.24 6.34
CA TYR A 245 -6.27 -12.60 6.37
C TYR A 245 -4.97 -12.61 7.16
N VAL A 246 -4.95 -13.37 8.26
CA VAL A 246 -3.77 -13.54 9.10
C VAL A 246 -3.11 -14.89 8.78
N HIS A 247 -1.83 -14.89 8.43
CA HIS A 247 -1.06 -16.10 8.12
C HIS A 247 0.05 -16.36 9.13
N ASP A 248 0.53 -17.60 9.23
CA ASP A 248 1.56 -18.00 10.23
C ASP A 248 2.98 -17.47 9.95
N GLY A 249 3.14 -16.53 9.01
CA GLY A 249 4.43 -15.97 8.63
C GLY A 249 4.78 -14.70 9.41
N GLY A 250 5.97 -14.16 9.16
CA GLY A 250 6.40 -12.83 9.62
C GLY A 250 6.07 -11.73 8.60
N HIS A 251 6.92 -10.70 8.53
CA HIS A 251 6.80 -9.56 7.62
C HIS A 251 7.03 -9.92 6.14
N LYS A 252 6.08 -10.63 5.52
CA LYS A 252 6.20 -11.16 4.16
C LYS A 252 4.83 -11.56 3.59
N PHE A 253 4.78 -11.81 2.29
CA PHE A 253 3.62 -12.47 1.67
C PHE A 253 3.48 -13.93 2.19
N PRO A 254 2.26 -14.47 2.26
CA PRO A 254 2.04 -15.89 2.49
C PRO A 254 2.84 -16.75 1.50
N SER A 255 3.38 -17.89 1.95
CA SER A 255 4.13 -18.76 1.03
C SER A 255 3.18 -19.40 0.01
N ALA A 256 3.44 -19.19 -1.29
CA ALA A 256 2.62 -19.75 -2.37
C ALA A 256 2.50 -21.28 -2.31
N SER A 257 3.58 -21.99 -1.96
CA SER A 257 3.57 -23.45 -1.90
C SER A 257 2.77 -24.00 -0.72
N ARG A 258 2.73 -23.27 0.41
CA ARG A 258 2.05 -23.67 1.64
C ARG A 258 0.61 -23.15 1.76
N ASN A 259 0.21 -22.18 0.93
CA ASN A 259 -1.08 -21.48 1.04
C ASN A 259 -1.87 -21.54 -0.29
N ARG A 260 -1.89 -22.71 -0.96
CA ARG A 260 -2.49 -22.86 -2.29
C ARG A 260 -3.99 -22.56 -2.32
N GLU A 261 -4.73 -23.09 -1.35
CA GLU A 261 -6.18 -22.87 -1.22
C GLU A 261 -6.49 -21.40 -0.97
N PHE A 262 -5.76 -20.76 -0.05
CA PHE A 262 -5.85 -19.33 0.19
C PHE A 262 -5.62 -18.52 -1.09
N TYR A 263 -4.59 -18.84 -1.88
CA TYR A 263 -4.34 -18.10 -3.13
C TYR A 263 -5.43 -18.34 -4.17
N ALA A 264 -5.99 -19.55 -4.26
CA ALA A 264 -7.12 -19.84 -5.15
C ALA A 264 -8.36 -19.01 -4.75
N GLU A 265 -8.68 -18.96 -3.45
CA GLU A 265 -9.77 -18.15 -2.92
C GLU A 265 -9.53 -16.65 -3.15
N LEU A 266 -8.34 -16.13 -2.81
CA LEU A 266 -7.95 -14.75 -3.05
C LEU A 266 -8.11 -14.37 -4.52
N GLY A 267 -7.65 -15.24 -5.43
CA GLY A 267 -7.82 -15.04 -6.87
C GLY A 267 -9.29 -14.99 -7.29
N SER A 268 -10.14 -15.83 -6.71
CA SER A 268 -11.59 -15.84 -6.95
C SER A 268 -12.25 -14.53 -6.49
N VAL A 269 -11.93 -14.09 -5.27
CA VAL A 269 -12.42 -12.82 -4.69
C VAL A 269 -12.03 -11.63 -5.56
N ILE A 270 -10.76 -11.55 -5.99
CA ILE A 270 -10.27 -10.48 -6.85
C ILE A 270 -11.03 -10.46 -8.18
N LYS A 271 -11.14 -11.61 -8.86
CA LYS A 271 -11.84 -11.74 -10.15
C LYS A 271 -13.31 -11.36 -10.01
N GLN A 272 -13.99 -11.85 -8.97
CA GLN A 272 -15.40 -11.56 -8.73
C GLN A 272 -15.64 -10.07 -8.52
N HIS A 273 -14.81 -9.39 -7.72
CA HIS A 273 -14.96 -7.97 -7.48
C HIS A 273 -14.67 -7.13 -8.73
N CYS A 274 -13.57 -7.42 -9.43
CA CYS A 274 -13.14 -6.61 -10.57
C CYS A 274 -14.03 -6.80 -11.82
N ASN A 275 -14.58 -8.01 -12.01
CA ASN A 275 -15.46 -8.34 -13.15
C ASN A 275 -16.91 -7.87 -12.94
N LYS A 276 -17.42 -7.80 -11.69
CA LYS A 276 -18.75 -7.25 -11.40
C LYS A 276 -18.92 -5.80 -11.86
N GLY A 277 -17.82 -5.05 -12.01
CA GLY A 277 -17.85 -3.68 -12.55
C GLY A 277 -18.05 -3.57 -14.06
N ALA A 278 -17.93 -4.68 -14.82
CA ALA A 278 -18.13 -4.68 -16.27
C ALA A 278 -19.62 -4.79 -16.64
N GLU A 279 -20.40 -5.54 -15.87
CA GLU A 279 -21.82 -5.80 -16.16
C GLU A 279 -22.72 -4.58 -15.94
N THR A 280 -22.40 -3.69 -15.01
CA THR A 280 -23.17 -2.46 -14.74
C THR A 280 -23.05 -1.39 -15.82
N THR A 281 -22.03 -1.47 -16.69
CA THR A 281 -21.88 -0.55 -17.83
C THR A 281 -22.65 -1.05 -19.06
N ALA A 282 -22.82 -2.38 -19.20
CA ALA A 282 -23.53 -2.98 -20.32
C ALA A 282 -25.07 -2.89 -20.22
N SER A 283 -25.63 -2.63 -19.03
CA SER A 283 -27.09 -2.50 -18.83
C SER A 283 -27.63 -1.07 -19.00
N ARG A 284 -26.81 -0.13 -19.47
CA ARG A 284 -27.20 1.28 -19.69
C ARG A 284 -27.01 1.77 -21.14
N LEU A 285 -26.84 0.86 -22.10
CA LEU A 285 -26.95 1.12 -23.54
C LEU A 285 -28.16 0.39 -24.09
#